data_AF-A0A3B1BTD6-F1
#
_entry.id   AF-A0A3B1BTD6-F1
#
_cell.length_a   1.000
_cell.length_b   1.000
_cell.length_c   1.000
_cell.angle_alpha   90.00
_cell.angle_beta   90.00
_cell.angle_gamma   90.00
#
_symmetry.space_group_name_H-M   'P 1'
#
loop_
_entity.id
_entity.type
_entity.pdbx_description
1 polymer ?
#
loop_
_entity_poly.entity_id
_entity_poly.type
_entity_poly.pdbx_seq_one_letter_code
_entity_poly.pdbx_strand_id
1 'polypeptide(L)'
;PYRLGAGGARHTLVAGHAKRLKTPLAYCNLVGGQDELVFDGGSFVTDANGDVTASAEYFREDILIADITLKKHPAARRDVIELGPGIKEKPEPRKKNRRGALSEDEEVYEALTLGVRDYAFKNGFDTAVIALSGGVDSALTTAVAVDALGPENVKTVYMPSPYSSPESESDARRLTKNLSSSGVEMMTLPIGGAMKEYDKALAGVFKGGEPGLAEENIQARIRGAMLMALSNKFGWLVLTTGNKSEIAVGYCTLYGDTVGGFAVLKDLFKTRVYRLCRWRNEKAGREIIPQSIIDKPPSAELRPGQLDTDSLPPYDLLDPILAEYIERDKNIDEIEKLGYSKRLVIDIIRMVDASEYKRRQGPMGVKITPKAFGRDRRTPVTCRFTDQYQ
;
A
#
# COMPACT_ATOMS: atom_id res chain seq x y z
N PRO A 1 15.24 1.93 4.65
CA PRO A 1 13.92 1.81 4.00
C PRO A 1 12.86 2.59 4.78
N TYR A 2 11.90 3.13 4.04
CA TYR A 2 10.71 3.79 4.56
C TYR A 2 9.89 2.79 5.39
N ARG A 3 9.36 3.31 6.48
CA ARG A 3 8.22 2.81 7.22
C ARG A 3 7.62 4.02 7.92
N LEU A 4 6.31 4.01 8.16
CA LEU A 4 5.64 5.11 8.82
C LEU A 4 6.36 5.47 10.13
N GLY A 5 6.71 6.75 10.29
CA GLY A 5 7.44 7.27 11.46
C GLY A 5 8.98 7.09 11.44
N ALA A 6 9.57 6.49 10.40
CA ALA A 6 11.03 6.31 10.31
C ALA A 6 11.82 7.63 10.16
N GLY A 7 11.23 8.68 9.57
CA GLY A 7 11.82 10.02 9.47
C GLY A 7 12.23 10.57 10.83
N GLY A 8 11.27 10.68 11.75
CA GLY A 8 11.51 11.20 13.10
C GLY A 8 12.54 10.38 13.88
N ALA A 9 12.51 9.05 13.74
CA ALA A 9 13.48 8.16 14.38
C ALA A 9 14.92 8.40 13.90
N ARG A 10 15.12 8.60 12.59
CA ARG A 10 16.44 8.93 12.02
C ARG A 10 16.95 10.28 12.49
N HIS A 11 16.08 11.30 12.49
CA HIS A 11 16.43 12.62 12.99
C HIS A 11 16.89 12.56 14.45
N THR A 12 16.13 11.84 15.29
CA THR A 12 16.46 11.67 16.72
C THR A 12 17.81 10.98 16.92
N LEU A 13 18.07 9.90 16.16
CA LEU A 13 19.30 9.14 16.24
C LEU A 13 20.53 9.98 15.84
N VAL A 14 20.47 10.64 14.69
CA VAL A 14 21.59 11.44 14.16
C VAL A 14 21.82 12.68 15.03
N ALA A 15 20.76 13.38 15.44
CA ALA A 15 20.86 14.52 16.35
C ALA A 15 21.48 14.13 17.71
N GLY A 16 21.10 12.96 18.25
CA GLY A 16 21.69 12.42 19.48
C GLY A 16 23.18 12.15 19.36
N HIS A 17 23.62 11.57 18.23
CA HIS A 17 25.04 11.35 17.96
C HIS A 17 25.81 12.65 17.74
N ALA A 18 25.24 13.60 17.00
CA ALA A 18 25.85 14.91 16.76
C ALA A 18 26.11 15.65 18.07
N LYS A 19 25.10 15.73 18.96
CA LYS A 19 25.22 16.29 20.31
C LYS A 19 26.30 15.60 21.14
N ARG A 20 26.29 14.27 21.16
CA ARG A 20 27.22 13.47 21.97
C ARG A 20 28.67 13.62 21.51
N LEU A 21 28.88 13.66 20.19
CA LEU A 21 30.21 13.78 19.59
C LEU A 21 30.63 15.24 19.41
N LYS A 22 29.76 16.21 19.69
CA LYS A 22 29.95 17.64 19.43
C LYS A 22 30.44 17.91 18.00
N THR A 23 29.87 17.18 17.06
CA THR A 23 30.35 17.11 15.68
C THR A 23 29.15 17.16 14.73
N PRO A 24 29.14 18.06 13.72
CA PRO A 24 28.16 18.04 12.64
C PRO A 24 28.14 16.70 11.93
N LEU A 25 26.95 16.21 11.59
CA LEU A 25 26.77 14.93 10.90
C LEU A 25 25.97 15.15 9.61
N ALA A 26 26.48 14.58 8.52
CA ALA A 26 25.73 14.45 7.28
C ALA A 26 25.14 13.04 7.18
N TYR A 27 23.83 12.95 7.04
CA TYR A 27 23.11 11.71 6.82
C TYR A 27 22.62 11.68 5.37
N CYS A 28 23.23 10.82 4.56
CA CYS A 28 22.82 10.57 3.18
C CYS A 28 22.04 9.26 3.12
N ASN A 29 20.85 9.31 2.51
CA ASN A 29 19.95 8.17 2.38
C ASN A 29 19.48 8.00 0.94
N LEU A 30 19.31 6.75 0.54
CA LEU A 30 18.79 6.38 -0.76
C LEU A 30 17.34 6.86 -0.93
N VAL A 31 16.94 7.12 -2.17
CA VAL A 31 15.55 7.34 -2.58
C VAL A 31 15.21 6.41 -3.73
N GLY A 32 13.98 5.90 -3.77
CA GLY A 32 13.47 5.02 -4.82
C GLY A 32 12.84 3.73 -4.30
N GLY A 33 12.02 3.09 -5.13
CA GLY A 33 11.47 1.76 -4.90
C GLY A 33 12.43 0.65 -5.36
N GLN A 34 12.54 -0.41 -4.57
CA GLN A 34 13.24 -1.66 -4.91
C GLN A 34 12.42 -2.83 -4.39
N ASP A 35 11.80 -3.57 -5.31
CA ASP A 35 10.87 -4.66 -5.01
C ASP A 35 9.78 -4.21 -4.01
N GLU A 36 9.71 -4.81 -2.81
CA GLU A 36 8.76 -4.43 -1.76
C GLU A 36 9.15 -3.16 -1.00
N LEU A 37 10.42 -2.78 -1.03
CA LEU A 37 10.95 -1.69 -0.20
C LEU A 37 10.90 -0.36 -0.94
N VAL A 38 10.50 0.68 -0.23
CA VAL A 38 10.68 2.05 -0.67
C VAL A 38 11.76 2.70 0.19
N PHE A 39 12.65 3.45 -0.44
CA PHE A 39 13.58 4.34 0.22
C PHE A 39 13.09 5.77 -0.01
N ASP A 40 12.94 6.51 1.07
CA ASP A 40 12.26 7.80 1.10
C ASP A 40 13.18 9.01 0.98
N GLY A 41 14.49 8.81 0.82
CA GLY A 41 15.44 9.91 0.77
C GLY A 41 15.46 10.66 2.10
N GLY A 42 15.14 11.95 2.08
CA GLY A 42 15.12 12.78 3.28
C GLY A 42 16.51 12.89 3.92
N SER A 43 17.55 12.97 3.09
CA SER A 43 18.92 13.23 3.54
C SER A 43 18.99 14.57 4.29
N PHE A 44 19.84 14.70 5.29
CA PHE A 44 19.96 15.94 6.06
C PHE A 44 21.34 16.12 6.68
N VAL A 45 21.63 17.36 7.09
CA VAL A 45 22.86 17.74 7.80
C VAL A 45 22.47 18.35 9.15
N THR A 46 23.09 17.89 10.23
CA THR A 46 22.96 18.50 11.56
C THR A 46 24.20 19.29 11.92
N ASP A 47 24.03 20.33 12.74
CA ASP A 47 25.16 20.95 13.44
C ASP A 47 25.65 20.10 14.63
N ALA A 48 26.65 20.59 15.36
CA ALA A 48 27.18 19.94 16.56
C ALA A 48 26.20 19.90 17.74
N ASN A 49 25.15 20.73 17.72
CA ASN A 49 24.06 20.72 18.69
C ASN A 49 22.94 19.77 18.26
N GLY A 50 23.07 19.07 17.14
CA GLY A 50 22.06 18.15 16.62
C GLY A 50 20.88 18.84 15.95
N ASP A 51 20.95 20.15 15.68
CA ASP A 51 19.91 20.87 14.96
C ASP A 51 20.07 20.65 13.45
N VAL A 52 18.98 20.37 12.74
CA VAL A 52 18.99 20.19 11.29
C VAL A 52 19.21 21.54 10.61
N THR A 53 20.30 21.65 9.86
CA THR A 53 20.71 22.88 9.16
C THR A 53 20.38 22.85 7.67
N ALA A 54 20.30 21.65 7.08
CA ALA A 54 19.93 21.44 5.69
C ALA A 54 19.20 20.08 5.55
N SER A 55 18.24 19.99 4.63
CA SER A 55 17.47 18.77 4.37
C SER A 55 17.08 18.66 2.89
N ALA A 56 17.19 17.45 2.34
CA ALA A 56 16.73 17.08 1.01
C ALA A 56 15.23 16.73 1.01
N GLU A 57 14.62 16.71 -0.17
CA GLU A 57 13.23 16.29 -0.32
C GLU A 57 13.03 14.79 0.03
N TYR A 58 11.86 14.47 0.58
CA TYR A 58 11.41 13.09 0.73
C TYR A 58 10.81 12.60 -0.59
N PHE A 59 11.01 11.31 -0.90
CA PHE A 59 10.48 10.59 -2.07
C PHE A 59 10.89 11.17 -3.44
N ARG A 60 11.92 12.03 -3.47
CA ARG A 60 12.45 12.65 -4.69
C ARG A 60 13.97 12.56 -4.73
N GLU A 61 14.50 12.38 -5.93
CA GLU A 61 15.94 12.55 -6.19
C GLU A 61 16.31 14.03 -6.02
N ASP A 62 17.37 14.28 -5.26
CA ASP A 62 17.77 15.62 -4.86
C ASP A 62 19.29 15.69 -4.61
N ILE A 63 19.87 16.87 -4.83
CA ILE A 63 21.27 17.17 -4.53
C ILE A 63 21.31 18.21 -3.43
N LEU A 64 21.56 17.75 -2.21
CA LEU A 64 21.71 18.61 -1.03
C LEU A 64 23.14 19.15 -0.94
N ILE A 65 23.27 20.47 -1.06
CA ILE A 65 24.55 21.18 -0.88
C ILE A 65 24.49 21.93 0.45
N ALA A 66 25.48 21.71 1.31
CA ALA A 66 25.63 22.41 2.58
C ALA A 66 27.10 22.80 2.80
N ASP A 67 27.32 24.06 3.17
CA ASP A 67 28.64 24.54 3.58
C ASP A 67 28.92 24.14 5.03
N ILE A 68 30.16 23.88 5.41
CA ILE A 68 30.52 23.58 6.81
C ILE A 68 31.74 24.40 7.17
N THR A 69 31.69 25.15 8.29
CA THR A 69 32.88 25.87 8.75
C THR A 69 33.77 24.94 9.55
N LEU A 70 35.01 24.86 9.10
CA LEU A 70 36.07 24.12 9.77
C LEU A 70 36.86 25.07 10.68
N LYS A 71 37.13 24.66 11.91
CA LYS A 71 38.09 25.32 12.80
C LYS A 71 39.36 24.46 12.85
N LYS A 72 40.53 25.10 12.81
CA LYS A 72 41.81 24.39 12.99
C LYS A 72 41.97 24.00 14.46
N HIS A 73 42.28 22.74 14.72
CA HIS A 73 42.57 22.27 16.08
C HIS A 73 43.95 22.82 16.52
N PRO A 74 44.06 23.53 17.66
CA PRO A 74 45.30 24.23 18.03
C PRO A 74 46.49 23.34 18.45
N ALA A 75 46.33 22.01 18.57
CA ALA A 75 47.34 21.13 19.19
C ALA A 75 47.66 19.83 18.42
N ALA A 76 47.14 19.63 17.20
CA ALA A 76 47.35 18.37 16.48
C ALA A 76 48.57 18.44 15.53
N ARG A 77 49.46 17.44 15.62
CA ARG A 77 50.62 17.25 14.72
C ARG A 77 50.27 16.74 13.31
N ARG A 78 49.00 16.39 13.08
CA ARG A 78 48.40 16.13 11.77
C ARG A 78 47.28 17.13 11.57
N ASP A 79 46.85 17.38 10.32
CA ASP A 79 45.69 18.20 10.00
C ASP A 79 44.40 17.59 10.57
N VAL A 80 44.23 17.72 11.88
CA VAL A 80 42.98 17.38 12.57
C VAL A 80 42.10 18.61 12.43
N ILE A 81 41.11 18.45 11.57
CA ILE A 81 40.08 19.44 11.33
C ILE A 81 39.06 19.30 12.45
N GLU A 82 38.93 20.32 13.31
CA GLU A 82 37.76 20.43 14.18
C GLU A 82 36.61 20.97 13.32
N LEU A 83 35.49 20.26 13.33
CA LEU A 83 34.28 20.80 12.74
C LEU A 83 33.82 21.95 13.65
N GLY A 84 33.84 23.18 13.12
CA GLY A 84 33.44 24.36 13.86
C GLY A 84 31.94 24.34 14.17
N PRO A 85 31.47 25.11 15.17
CA PRO A 85 30.07 25.19 15.57
C PRO A 85 29.20 25.99 14.59
N GLY A 86 29.53 26.00 13.30
CA GLY A 86 28.78 26.81 12.36
C GLY A 86 28.95 26.33 10.93
N ILE A 87 27.85 26.27 10.23
CA ILE A 87 27.83 26.57 8.80
C ILE A 87 27.83 28.09 8.74
N LYS A 88 29.00 28.72 8.52
CA LYS A 88 29.04 30.17 8.28
C LYS A 88 28.49 30.44 6.89
N GLU A 89 27.62 31.45 6.89
CA GLU A 89 26.86 31.98 5.79
C GLU A 89 25.73 31.05 5.38
N LYS A 90 24.49 31.55 5.55
CA LYS A 90 23.34 31.01 4.85
C LYS A 90 23.77 30.95 3.38
N PRO A 91 23.89 29.77 2.74
CA PRO A 91 23.81 29.77 1.29
C PRO A 91 22.56 30.59 0.95
N GLU A 92 22.65 31.52 -0.02
CA GLU A 92 21.45 32.20 -0.51
C GLU A 92 20.36 31.15 -0.59
N PRO A 93 19.20 31.33 0.08
CA PRO A 93 18.22 30.30 0.12
C PRO A 93 17.75 30.10 -1.32
N ARG A 94 18.35 29.14 -2.04
CA ARG A 94 17.65 28.38 -3.07
C ARG A 94 16.38 28.00 -2.38
N LYS A 95 15.28 28.61 -2.86
CA LYS A 95 14.00 28.79 -2.15
C LYS A 95 13.89 27.73 -1.07
N LYS A 96 13.76 28.15 0.20
CA LYS A 96 13.37 27.23 1.26
C LYS A 96 12.17 26.43 0.73
N ASN A 97 12.41 25.26 0.15
CA ASN A 97 11.41 24.23 -0.03
C ASN A 97 11.28 23.64 1.37
N ARG A 98 10.86 24.48 2.31
CA ARG A 98 10.06 24.07 3.44
C ARG A 98 8.71 23.69 2.83
N ARG A 99 8.68 22.64 1.99
CA ARG A 99 7.55 21.72 2.10
C ARG A 99 7.52 21.41 3.58
N GLY A 100 6.42 21.78 4.24
CA GLY A 100 6.23 21.43 5.64
C GLY A 100 6.46 19.95 5.82
N ALA A 101 6.68 19.52 7.07
CA ALA A 101 6.69 18.08 7.36
C ALA A 101 5.47 17.44 6.67
N LEU A 102 5.71 16.44 5.84
CA LEU A 102 4.64 15.73 5.16
C LEU A 102 3.70 15.18 6.23
N SER A 103 2.39 15.22 5.99
CA SER A 103 1.48 14.49 6.87
C SER A 103 1.73 12.99 6.72
N GLU A 104 1.37 12.18 7.72
CA GLU A 104 1.48 10.72 7.61
C GLU A 104 0.80 10.17 6.35
N ASP A 105 -0.35 10.73 5.99
CA ASP A 105 -1.11 10.30 4.81
C ASP A 105 -0.39 10.66 3.51
N GLU A 106 0.26 11.82 3.47
CA GLU A 106 1.10 12.23 2.36
C GLU A 106 2.36 11.35 2.23
N GLU A 107 3.04 11.04 3.33
CA GLU A 107 4.20 10.13 3.32
C GLU A 107 3.82 8.75 2.78
N VAL A 108 2.71 8.20 3.25
CA VAL A 108 2.22 6.89 2.77
C VAL A 108 1.87 6.97 1.30
N TYR A 109 1.13 7.98 0.86
CA TYR A 109 0.73 8.09 -0.55
C TYR A 109 1.93 8.25 -1.49
N GLU A 110 2.91 9.08 -1.13
CA GLU A 110 4.15 9.26 -1.88
C GLU A 110 4.97 7.96 -1.92
N ALA A 111 5.02 7.19 -0.83
CA ALA A 111 5.66 5.88 -0.81
C ALA A 111 4.99 4.89 -1.77
N LEU A 112 3.65 4.82 -1.77
CA LEU A 112 2.90 3.97 -2.70
C LEU A 112 3.16 4.37 -4.16
N THR A 113 3.12 5.67 -4.44
CA THR A 113 3.34 6.24 -5.78
C THR A 113 4.75 5.96 -6.28
N LEU A 114 5.78 6.22 -5.46
CA LEU A 114 7.17 5.93 -5.79
C LEU A 114 7.43 4.43 -5.99
N GLY A 115 6.82 3.59 -5.15
CA GLY A 115 6.92 2.13 -5.27
C GLY A 115 6.35 1.61 -6.59
N VAL A 116 5.15 2.07 -6.98
CA VAL A 116 4.54 1.70 -8.28
C VAL A 116 5.38 2.20 -9.44
N ARG A 117 5.78 3.47 -9.41
CA ARG A 117 6.57 4.10 -10.48
C ARG A 117 7.87 3.34 -10.73
N ASP A 118 8.64 3.10 -9.68
CA ASP A 118 9.95 2.47 -9.80
C ASP A 118 9.82 1.00 -10.14
N TYR A 119 8.81 0.28 -9.63
CA TYR A 119 8.57 -1.11 -10.02
C TYR A 119 8.24 -1.21 -11.51
N ALA A 120 7.38 -0.34 -12.04
CA ALA A 120 7.04 -0.34 -13.46
C ALA A 120 8.26 -0.02 -14.34
N PHE A 121 8.87 1.16 -14.16
CA PHE A 121 9.91 1.62 -15.07
C PHE A 121 11.22 0.83 -14.96
N LYS A 122 11.63 0.39 -13.76
CA LYS A 122 12.87 -0.42 -13.61
C LYS A 122 12.75 -1.81 -14.23
N ASN A 123 11.52 -2.30 -14.42
CA ASN A 123 11.26 -3.58 -15.08
C ASN A 123 10.80 -3.43 -16.55
N GLY A 124 10.83 -2.20 -17.09
CA GLY A 124 10.49 -1.94 -18.50
C GLY A 124 8.98 -1.95 -18.81
N PHE A 125 8.13 -1.75 -17.81
CA PHE A 125 6.70 -1.52 -18.02
C PHE A 125 6.41 -0.03 -18.18
N ASP A 126 5.78 0.33 -19.29
CA ASP A 126 5.33 1.69 -19.55
C ASP A 126 3.84 1.88 -19.26
N THR A 127 3.07 0.80 -19.11
CA THR A 127 1.61 0.85 -18.93
C THR A 127 1.15 -0.16 -17.89
N ALA A 128 0.20 0.24 -17.05
CA ALA A 128 -0.46 -0.62 -16.07
C ALA A 128 -1.93 -0.85 -16.41
N VAL A 129 -2.47 -2.01 -16.01
CA VAL A 129 -3.89 -2.35 -16.10
C VAL A 129 -4.46 -2.69 -14.73
N ILE A 130 -5.63 -2.13 -14.42
CA ILE A 130 -6.32 -2.29 -13.13
C ILE A 130 -7.77 -2.73 -13.38
N ALA A 131 -8.25 -3.71 -12.60
CA ALA A 131 -9.67 -4.01 -12.54
C ALA A 131 -10.39 -3.00 -11.64
N LEU A 132 -11.39 -2.31 -12.19
CA LEU A 132 -12.27 -1.46 -11.41
C LEU A 132 -13.49 -2.27 -10.96
N SER A 133 -13.67 -2.36 -9.65
CA SER A 133 -14.87 -2.98 -9.05
C SER A 133 -15.96 -1.95 -8.72
N GLY A 134 -15.63 -0.66 -8.70
CA GLY A 134 -16.46 0.39 -8.09
C GLY A 134 -16.25 0.51 -6.58
N GLY A 135 -15.39 -0.32 -5.99
CA GLY A 135 -14.99 -0.26 -4.58
C GLY A 135 -13.77 0.63 -4.32
N VAL A 136 -13.58 0.96 -3.03
CA VAL A 136 -12.57 1.91 -2.56
C VAL A 136 -11.11 1.49 -2.87
N ASP A 137 -10.79 0.20 -2.83
CA ASP A 137 -9.41 -0.27 -3.02
C ASP A 137 -8.95 -0.11 -4.46
N SER A 138 -9.82 -0.50 -5.42
CA SER A 138 -9.54 -0.29 -6.85
C SER A 138 -9.49 1.19 -7.20
N ALA A 139 -10.30 2.02 -6.54
CA ALA A 139 -10.27 3.47 -6.73
C ALA A 139 -8.95 4.10 -6.26
N LEU A 140 -8.49 3.77 -5.05
CA LEU A 140 -7.22 4.25 -4.54
C LEU A 140 -6.04 3.74 -5.37
N THR A 141 -6.05 2.46 -5.73
CA THR A 141 -5.00 1.85 -6.58
C THR A 141 -4.89 2.59 -7.91
N THR A 142 -6.03 2.94 -8.53
CA THR A 142 -6.05 3.69 -9.79
C THR A 142 -5.54 5.11 -9.61
N ALA A 143 -5.91 5.80 -8.52
CA ALA A 143 -5.38 7.12 -8.22
C ALA A 143 -3.85 7.11 -8.07
N VAL A 144 -3.31 6.15 -7.31
CA VAL A 144 -1.85 5.98 -7.14
C VAL A 144 -1.18 5.67 -8.47
N ALA A 145 -1.74 4.77 -9.28
CA ALA A 145 -1.17 4.41 -10.57
C ALA A 145 -1.13 5.60 -11.55
N VAL A 146 -2.18 6.42 -11.57
CA VAL A 146 -2.24 7.65 -12.40
C VAL A 146 -1.18 8.65 -11.95
N ASP A 147 -1.05 8.89 -10.66
CA ASP A 147 -0.05 9.81 -10.12
C ASP A 147 1.39 9.27 -10.33
N ALA A 148 1.56 7.94 -10.42
CA ALA A 148 2.86 7.29 -10.65
C ALA A 148 3.30 7.25 -12.13
N LEU A 149 2.38 6.93 -13.04
CA LEU A 149 2.68 6.59 -14.43
C LEU A 149 2.13 7.59 -15.45
N GLY A 150 1.23 8.47 -15.04
CA GLY A 150 0.44 9.33 -15.93
C GLY A 150 -0.85 8.65 -16.41
N PRO A 151 -1.94 9.41 -16.62
CA PRO A 151 -3.26 8.86 -16.97
C PRO A 151 -3.29 8.11 -18.30
N GLU A 152 -2.46 8.49 -19.27
CA GLU A 152 -2.33 7.85 -20.58
C GLU A 152 -1.77 6.41 -20.50
N ASN A 153 -0.98 6.16 -19.46
CA ASN A 153 -0.28 4.90 -19.18
C ASN A 153 -1.05 4.02 -18.18
N VAL A 154 -2.28 4.38 -17.84
CA VAL A 154 -3.16 3.57 -16.99
C VAL A 154 -4.38 3.14 -17.79
N LYS A 155 -4.58 1.83 -17.87
CA LYS A 155 -5.77 1.21 -18.45
C LYS A 155 -6.62 0.64 -17.33
N THR A 156 -7.92 0.84 -17.42
CA THR A 156 -8.87 0.29 -16.46
C THR A 156 -9.85 -0.65 -17.14
N VAL A 157 -10.26 -1.70 -16.43
CA VAL A 157 -11.19 -2.71 -16.95
C VAL A 157 -12.31 -2.91 -15.94
N TYR A 158 -13.54 -2.57 -16.36
CA TYR A 158 -14.75 -2.91 -15.62
C TYR A 158 -15.27 -4.28 -16.10
N MET A 159 -15.41 -5.24 -15.18
CA MET A 159 -15.76 -6.64 -15.50
C MET A 159 -17.06 -7.08 -14.80
N PRO A 160 -18.23 -6.61 -15.28
CA PRO A 160 -19.50 -6.84 -14.61
C PRO A 160 -19.94 -8.30 -14.70
N SER A 161 -20.48 -8.81 -13.59
CA SER A 161 -21.25 -10.05 -13.54
C SER A 161 -22.75 -9.73 -13.54
N PRO A 162 -23.64 -10.72 -13.65
CA PRO A 162 -25.09 -10.51 -13.47
C PRO A 162 -25.48 -9.94 -12.10
N TYR A 163 -24.58 -9.97 -11.12
CA TYR A 163 -24.80 -9.45 -9.77
C TYR A 163 -24.23 -8.04 -9.55
N SER A 164 -23.48 -7.51 -10.52
CA SER A 164 -22.87 -6.19 -10.40
C SER A 164 -23.92 -5.09 -10.39
N SER A 165 -23.77 -4.12 -9.48
CA SER A 165 -24.72 -3.02 -9.34
C SER A 165 -24.53 -1.93 -10.40
N PRO A 166 -25.61 -1.32 -10.94
CA PRO A 166 -25.50 -0.17 -11.85
C PRO A 166 -24.72 1.00 -11.23
N GLU A 167 -24.83 1.17 -9.92
CA GLU A 167 -24.10 2.17 -9.15
C GLU A 167 -22.59 1.96 -9.23
N SER A 168 -22.11 0.72 -9.10
CA SER A 168 -20.68 0.39 -9.19
C SER A 168 -20.10 0.69 -10.58
N GLU A 169 -20.88 0.50 -11.65
CA GLU A 169 -20.46 0.93 -13.00
C GLU A 169 -20.39 2.46 -13.11
N SER A 170 -21.42 3.16 -12.64
CA SER A 170 -21.48 4.63 -12.65
C SER A 170 -20.31 5.24 -11.88
N ASP A 171 -19.98 4.69 -10.71
CA ASP A 171 -18.87 5.10 -9.87
C ASP A 171 -17.52 4.88 -10.56
N ALA A 172 -17.31 3.72 -11.21
CA ALA A 172 -16.09 3.45 -11.98
C ALA A 172 -15.93 4.43 -13.16
N ARG A 173 -17.02 4.77 -13.85
CA ARG A 173 -17.02 5.78 -14.94
C ARG A 173 -16.77 7.19 -14.43
N ARG A 174 -17.27 7.56 -13.25
CA ARG A 174 -17.01 8.86 -12.62
C ARG A 174 -15.56 8.99 -12.19
N LEU A 175 -15.03 7.97 -11.52
CA LEU A 175 -13.63 7.91 -11.09
C LEU A 175 -12.68 8.15 -12.28
N THR A 176 -12.84 7.38 -13.36
CA THR A 176 -11.96 7.46 -14.54
C THR A 176 -12.01 8.82 -15.22
N LYS A 177 -13.16 9.50 -15.24
CA LYS A 177 -13.29 10.89 -15.70
C LYS A 177 -12.67 11.90 -14.74
N ASN A 178 -12.76 11.69 -13.43
CA ASN A 178 -12.26 12.62 -12.43
C ASN A 178 -10.73 12.62 -12.32
N LEU A 179 -10.08 11.49 -12.61
CA LEU A 179 -8.64 11.31 -12.43
C LEU A 179 -7.79 12.18 -13.36
N SER A 180 -8.25 12.50 -14.57
CA SER A 180 -7.55 13.40 -15.48
C SER A 180 -8.52 14.17 -16.37
N SER A 181 -8.08 15.31 -16.91
CA SER A 181 -8.92 16.11 -17.85
C SER A 181 -9.25 15.36 -19.14
N SER A 182 -8.37 14.45 -19.57
CA SER A 182 -8.61 13.59 -20.74
C SER A 182 -9.32 12.28 -20.38
N GLY A 183 -9.54 12.03 -19.09
CA GLY A 183 -9.97 10.75 -18.54
C GLY A 183 -8.87 9.69 -18.51
N VAL A 184 -9.15 8.61 -17.79
CA VAL A 184 -8.41 7.34 -17.86
C VAL A 184 -9.22 6.38 -18.72
N GLU A 185 -8.55 5.65 -19.62
CA GLU A 185 -9.25 4.71 -20.50
C GLU A 185 -9.90 3.59 -19.69
N MET A 186 -11.18 3.33 -19.95
CA MET A 186 -11.95 2.26 -19.31
C MET A 186 -12.58 1.33 -20.35
N MET A 187 -12.14 0.08 -20.35
CA MET A 187 -12.75 -1.02 -21.10
C MET A 187 -13.85 -1.67 -20.26
N THR A 188 -14.87 -2.23 -20.93
CA THR A 188 -15.90 -3.04 -20.28
C THR A 188 -15.88 -4.44 -20.87
N LEU A 189 -15.60 -5.45 -20.03
CA LEU A 189 -15.51 -6.86 -20.40
C LEU A 189 -16.45 -7.69 -19.51
N PRO A 190 -17.74 -7.87 -19.88
CA PRO A 190 -18.69 -8.63 -19.08
C PRO A 190 -18.28 -10.09 -18.93
N ILE A 191 -18.38 -10.64 -17.71
CA ILE A 191 -17.96 -12.02 -17.42
C ILE A 191 -19.09 -13.05 -17.51
N GLY A 192 -20.34 -12.61 -17.63
CA GLY A 192 -21.52 -13.48 -17.60
C GLY A 192 -21.52 -14.57 -18.68
N GLY A 193 -20.93 -14.31 -19.86
CA GLY A 193 -20.74 -15.34 -20.89
C GLY A 193 -19.78 -16.44 -20.46
N ALA A 194 -18.63 -16.07 -19.91
CA ALA A 194 -17.64 -17.02 -19.41
C ALA A 194 -18.17 -17.82 -18.21
N MET A 195 -18.90 -17.17 -17.30
CA MET A 195 -19.54 -17.85 -16.16
C MET A 195 -20.43 -19.00 -16.62
N LYS A 196 -21.29 -18.77 -17.62
CA LYS A 196 -22.17 -19.82 -18.18
C LYS A 196 -21.41 -21.01 -18.76
N GLU A 197 -20.24 -20.79 -19.35
CA GLU A 197 -19.43 -21.88 -19.88
C GLU A 197 -18.78 -22.71 -18.75
N TYR A 198 -18.35 -22.07 -17.66
CA TYR A 198 -17.92 -22.79 -16.46
C TYR A 198 -19.07 -23.59 -15.83
N ASP A 199 -20.27 -23.00 -15.71
CA ASP A 199 -21.45 -23.68 -15.18
C ASP A 199 -21.78 -24.93 -16.00
N LYS A 200 -21.77 -24.83 -17.34
CA LYS A 200 -21.99 -25.98 -18.23
C LYS A 200 -20.92 -27.06 -18.05
N ALA A 201 -19.65 -26.68 -17.98
CA ALA A 201 -18.55 -27.62 -17.85
C ALA A 201 -18.57 -28.38 -16.51
N LEU A 202 -19.06 -27.74 -15.44
CA LEU A 202 -19.10 -28.29 -14.09
C LEU A 202 -20.46 -28.92 -13.71
N ALA A 203 -21.52 -28.68 -14.48
CA ALA A 203 -22.89 -29.08 -14.17
C ALA A 203 -23.05 -30.56 -13.81
N GLY A 204 -22.33 -31.46 -14.48
CA GLY A 204 -22.38 -32.90 -14.19
C GLY A 204 -21.80 -33.25 -12.82
N VAL A 205 -20.73 -32.57 -12.41
CA VAL A 205 -20.01 -32.83 -11.15
C VAL A 205 -20.67 -32.11 -9.98
N PHE A 206 -21.22 -30.92 -10.21
CA PHE A 206 -21.90 -30.11 -9.18
C PHE A 206 -23.38 -30.48 -9.00
N LYS A 207 -23.86 -31.50 -9.71
CA LYS A 207 -25.25 -31.92 -9.67
C LYS A 207 -25.71 -32.24 -8.23
N GLY A 208 -26.73 -31.53 -7.76
CA GLY A 208 -27.30 -31.71 -6.42
C GLY A 208 -26.54 -30.97 -5.31
N GLY A 209 -25.51 -30.18 -5.65
CA GLY A 209 -24.90 -29.23 -4.73
C GLY A 209 -25.62 -27.88 -4.75
N GLU A 210 -25.68 -27.22 -3.60
CA GLU A 210 -26.15 -25.83 -3.51
C GLU A 210 -25.04 -24.86 -3.94
N PRO A 211 -25.37 -23.77 -4.66
CA PRO A 211 -24.39 -22.73 -4.99
C PRO A 211 -23.74 -22.14 -3.73
N GLY A 212 -22.45 -21.86 -3.81
CA GLY A 212 -21.71 -21.25 -2.70
C GLY A 212 -20.35 -20.70 -3.11
N LEU A 213 -19.36 -20.93 -2.25
CA LEU A 213 -18.02 -20.34 -2.38
C LEU A 213 -17.31 -20.73 -3.69
N ALA A 214 -17.64 -21.88 -4.27
CA ALA A 214 -17.04 -22.33 -5.52
C ALA A 214 -17.44 -21.40 -6.70
N GLU A 215 -18.73 -21.12 -6.84
CA GLU A 215 -19.32 -20.27 -7.87
C GLU A 215 -18.89 -18.80 -7.71
N GLU A 216 -18.85 -18.30 -6.47
CA GLU A 216 -18.31 -16.97 -6.14
C GLU A 216 -16.85 -16.84 -6.60
N ASN A 217 -16.01 -17.83 -6.28
CA ASN A 217 -14.59 -17.82 -6.64
C ASN A 217 -14.33 -17.96 -8.15
N ILE A 218 -15.21 -18.64 -8.90
CA ILE A 218 -15.09 -18.74 -10.37
C ILE A 218 -15.16 -17.34 -10.99
N GLN A 219 -16.04 -16.46 -10.51
CA GLN A 219 -16.15 -15.10 -11.02
C GLN A 219 -14.83 -14.32 -10.86
N ALA A 220 -14.21 -14.39 -9.67
CA ALA A 220 -12.93 -13.75 -9.42
C ALA A 220 -11.83 -14.31 -10.33
N ARG A 221 -11.77 -15.64 -10.54
CA ARG A 221 -10.79 -16.28 -11.42
C ARG A 221 -10.94 -15.93 -12.89
N ILE A 222 -12.18 -15.80 -13.39
CA ILE A 222 -12.44 -15.32 -14.75
C ILE A 222 -11.88 -13.91 -14.93
N ARG A 223 -12.12 -13.01 -13.97
CA ARG A 223 -11.58 -11.64 -13.99
C ARG A 223 -10.05 -11.64 -14.01
N GLY A 224 -9.42 -12.44 -13.14
CA GLY A 224 -7.96 -12.61 -13.12
C GLY A 224 -7.40 -13.11 -14.45
N ALA A 225 -8.03 -14.12 -15.05
CA ALA A 225 -7.64 -14.65 -16.35
C ALA A 225 -7.75 -13.60 -17.48
N MET A 226 -8.80 -12.78 -17.49
CA MET A 226 -8.96 -11.69 -18.46
C MET A 226 -7.87 -10.63 -18.32
N LEU A 227 -7.53 -10.20 -17.10
CA LEU A 227 -6.45 -9.24 -16.86
C LEU A 227 -5.11 -9.78 -17.35
N MET A 228 -4.81 -11.05 -17.06
CA MET A 228 -3.57 -11.67 -17.53
C MET A 228 -3.56 -11.86 -19.05
N ALA A 229 -4.71 -12.13 -19.67
CA ALA A 229 -4.79 -12.16 -21.13
C ALA A 229 -4.46 -10.80 -21.76
N LEU A 230 -4.95 -9.70 -21.17
CA LEU A 230 -4.60 -8.34 -21.59
C LEU A 230 -3.11 -8.05 -21.36
N SER A 231 -2.59 -8.39 -20.19
CA SER A 231 -1.17 -8.26 -19.86
C SER A 231 -0.28 -8.99 -20.85
N ASN A 232 -0.57 -10.26 -21.15
CA ASN A 232 0.18 -11.07 -22.10
C ASN A 232 0.09 -10.52 -23.54
N LYS A 233 -1.05 -9.94 -23.92
CA LYS A 233 -1.29 -9.43 -25.26
C LYS A 233 -0.60 -8.09 -25.51
N PHE A 234 -0.59 -7.21 -24.52
CA PHE A 234 -0.18 -5.81 -24.67
C PHE A 234 1.06 -5.43 -23.85
N GLY A 235 1.60 -6.34 -23.03
CA GLY A 235 2.75 -6.09 -22.16
C GLY A 235 2.43 -5.21 -20.94
N TRP A 236 1.16 -5.10 -20.53
CA TRP A 236 0.75 -4.23 -19.42
C TRP A 236 1.01 -4.87 -18.06
N LEU A 237 1.45 -4.08 -17.08
CA LEU A 237 1.59 -4.50 -15.70
C LEU A 237 0.21 -4.60 -15.03
N VAL A 238 -0.20 -5.78 -14.59
CA VAL A 238 -1.43 -5.94 -13.79
C VAL A 238 -1.15 -5.50 -12.35
N LEU A 239 -1.86 -4.48 -11.88
CA LEU A 239 -1.80 -4.02 -10.49
C LEU A 239 -2.98 -4.61 -9.70
N THR A 240 -2.69 -5.32 -8.60
CA THR A 240 -3.73 -5.89 -7.74
C THR A 240 -4.18 -4.90 -6.67
N THR A 241 -5.43 -5.01 -6.28
CA THR A 241 -6.10 -4.03 -5.40
C THR A 241 -6.31 -4.52 -3.97
N GLY A 242 -5.90 -5.75 -3.62
CA GLY A 242 -6.09 -6.29 -2.28
C GLY A 242 -5.32 -5.52 -1.21
N ASN A 243 -5.99 -5.24 -0.09
CA ASN A 243 -5.40 -4.50 1.04
C ASN A 243 -4.89 -5.42 2.16
N LYS A 244 -4.16 -4.87 3.13
CA LYS A 244 -3.55 -5.63 4.23
C LYS A 244 -4.58 -6.36 5.08
N SER A 245 -5.77 -5.80 5.28
CA SER A 245 -6.83 -6.39 6.08
C SER A 245 -7.34 -7.67 5.42
N GLU A 246 -7.72 -7.60 4.13
CA GLU A 246 -8.19 -8.74 3.33
C GLU A 246 -7.12 -9.84 3.24
N ILE A 247 -5.87 -9.45 2.98
CA ILE A 247 -4.74 -10.38 2.88
C ILE A 247 -4.44 -11.03 4.24
N ALA A 248 -4.60 -10.30 5.34
CA ALA A 248 -4.37 -10.83 6.69
C ALA A 248 -5.32 -11.98 7.00
N VAL A 249 -6.64 -11.76 6.87
CA VAL A 249 -7.65 -12.78 7.19
C VAL A 249 -7.97 -13.73 6.03
N GLY A 250 -7.29 -13.56 4.89
CA GLY A 250 -7.47 -14.40 3.70
C GLY A 250 -8.82 -14.19 3.01
N TYR A 251 -9.40 -13.00 3.13
CA TYR A 251 -10.60 -12.58 2.42
C TYR A 251 -10.25 -12.21 0.98
N CYS A 252 -9.75 -13.20 0.25
CA CYS A 252 -9.32 -13.12 -1.14
C CYS A 252 -9.47 -14.48 -1.82
N THR A 253 -9.62 -14.45 -3.14
CA THR A 253 -9.68 -15.62 -4.01
C THR A 253 -8.32 -15.84 -4.66
N LEU A 254 -7.67 -16.97 -4.34
CA LEU A 254 -6.48 -17.38 -5.06
C LEU A 254 -6.75 -17.51 -6.56
N TYR A 255 -5.87 -16.87 -7.33
CA TYR A 255 -5.95 -16.79 -8.79
C TYR A 255 -7.15 -16.01 -9.31
N GLY A 256 -7.78 -15.21 -8.44
CA GLY A 256 -8.77 -14.20 -8.81
C GLY A 256 -8.23 -12.79 -8.59
N ASP A 257 -8.68 -12.15 -7.52
CA ASP A 257 -8.26 -10.81 -7.07
C ASP A 257 -6.78 -10.75 -6.66
N THR A 258 -6.14 -11.90 -6.37
CA THR A 258 -4.70 -11.97 -6.11
C THR A 258 -3.84 -11.98 -7.37
N VAL A 259 -4.44 -11.99 -8.57
CA VAL A 259 -3.71 -12.09 -9.84
C VAL A 259 -3.16 -10.74 -10.25
N GLY A 260 -1.84 -10.61 -10.26
CA GLY A 260 -1.15 -9.49 -10.89
C GLY A 260 0.36 -9.52 -10.65
N GLY A 261 1.05 -8.53 -11.20
CA GLY A 261 2.50 -8.39 -11.07
C GLY A 261 2.91 -7.62 -9.81
N PHE A 262 2.06 -6.71 -9.32
CA PHE A 262 2.38 -5.87 -8.17
C PHE A 262 1.14 -5.46 -7.37
N ALA A 263 1.21 -5.58 -6.03
CA ALA A 263 0.13 -5.25 -5.10
C ALA A 263 0.36 -3.90 -4.43
N VAL A 264 -0.31 -2.88 -4.91
CA VAL A 264 -0.12 -1.50 -4.43
C VAL A 264 -0.50 -1.37 -2.96
N LEU A 265 -1.63 -1.96 -2.56
CA LEU A 265 -2.21 -1.77 -1.22
C LEU A 265 -1.86 -2.89 -0.23
N LYS A 266 -0.92 -3.78 -0.59
CA LYS A 266 -0.60 -5.01 0.16
C LYS A 266 -0.35 -4.79 1.65
N ASP A 267 0.30 -3.68 1.99
CA ASP A 267 0.68 -3.34 3.37
C ASP A 267 -0.11 -2.15 3.94
N LEU A 268 -1.29 -1.88 3.39
CA LEU A 268 -2.20 -0.81 3.84
C LEU A 268 -3.50 -1.40 4.41
N PHE A 269 -3.84 -1.11 5.66
CA PHE A 269 -5.13 -1.51 6.26
C PHE A 269 -6.32 -0.78 5.62
N LYS A 270 -7.49 -1.44 5.60
CA LYS A 270 -8.73 -0.91 5.00
C LYS A 270 -9.12 0.45 5.55
N THR A 271 -9.05 0.62 6.87
CA THR A 271 -9.31 1.91 7.54
C THR A 271 -8.42 3.04 7.00
N ARG A 272 -7.15 2.73 6.68
CA ARG A 272 -6.22 3.69 6.06
C ARG A 272 -6.47 3.87 4.56
N VAL A 273 -6.97 2.86 3.84
CA VAL A 273 -7.46 3.01 2.45
C VAL A 273 -8.50 4.13 2.39
N TYR A 274 -9.54 4.05 3.23
CA TYR A 274 -10.58 5.10 3.30
C TYR A 274 -10.00 6.47 3.69
N ARG A 275 -9.05 6.51 4.63
CA ARG A 275 -8.37 7.75 5.05
C ARG A 275 -7.59 8.38 3.90
N LEU A 276 -6.85 7.59 3.13
CA LEU A 276 -6.10 8.08 1.96
C LEU A 276 -7.01 8.55 0.83
N CYS A 277 -8.16 7.91 0.60
CA CYS A 277 -9.13 8.39 -0.39
C CYS A 277 -9.64 9.78 -0.04
N ARG A 278 -10.01 10.01 1.23
CA ARG A 278 -10.44 11.33 1.72
C ARG A 278 -9.30 12.35 1.60
N TRP A 279 -8.12 12.01 2.08
CA TRP A 279 -6.93 12.86 1.98
C TRP A 279 -6.62 13.23 0.52
N ARG A 280 -6.74 12.29 -0.44
CA ARG A 280 -6.45 12.54 -1.86
C ARG A 280 -7.43 13.52 -2.50
N ASN A 281 -8.71 13.48 -2.11
CA ASN A 281 -9.72 14.46 -2.51
C ASN A 281 -9.44 15.83 -1.90
N GLU A 282 -9.15 15.89 -0.60
CA GLU A 282 -8.80 17.11 0.12
C GLU A 282 -7.56 17.79 -0.49
N LYS A 283 -6.51 17.03 -0.74
CA LYS A 283 -5.26 17.49 -1.39
C LYS A 283 -5.51 18.08 -2.77
N ALA A 284 -6.47 17.52 -3.52
CA ALA A 284 -6.84 18.00 -4.85
C ALA A 284 -7.77 19.23 -4.83
N GLY A 285 -8.41 19.53 -3.69
CA GLY A 285 -9.46 20.55 -3.60
C GLY A 285 -10.71 20.22 -4.42
N ARG A 286 -10.88 18.96 -4.85
CA ARG A 286 -12.01 18.49 -5.66
C ARG A 286 -12.22 16.99 -5.49
N GLU A 287 -13.39 16.51 -5.89
CA GLU A 287 -13.70 15.07 -5.92
C GLU A 287 -12.89 14.37 -7.03
N ILE A 288 -11.87 13.59 -6.62
CA ILE A 288 -11.12 12.69 -7.49
C ILE A 288 -11.74 11.31 -7.42
N ILE A 289 -11.79 10.77 -6.20
CA ILE A 289 -12.47 9.52 -5.87
C ILE A 289 -13.91 9.88 -5.50
N PRO A 290 -14.93 9.41 -6.24
CA PRO A 290 -16.32 9.72 -5.96
C PRO A 290 -16.71 9.46 -4.51
N GLN A 291 -17.43 10.40 -3.88
CA GLN A 291 -17.85 10.27 -2.49
C GLN A 291 -18.75 9.03 -2.28
N SER A 292 -19.54 8.66 -3.29
CA SER A 292 -20.31 7.41 -3.32
C SER A 292 -19.45 6.16 -3.12
N ILE A 293 -18.21 6.12 -3.63
CA ILE A 293 -17.28 5.00 -3.39
C ILE A 293 -16.80 4.98 -1.93
N ILE A 294 -16.61 6.15 -1.32
CA ILE A 294 -16.10 6.29 0.04
C ILE A 294 -17.19 5.95 1.07
N ASP A 295 -18.44 6.30 0.79
CA ASP A 295 -19.57 6.08 1.70
C ASP A 295 -20.22 4.71 1.55
N LYS A 296 -19.99 4.04 0.40
CA LYS A 296 -20.53 2.70 0.13
C LYS A 296 -19.91 1.65 1.08
N PRO A 297 -20.73 0.77 1.67
CA PRO A 297 -20.22 -0.38 2.42
C PRO A 297 -19.34 -1.28 1.56
N PRO A 298 -18.24 -1.83 2.10
CA PRO A 298 -17.34 -2.69 1.33
C PRO A 298 -18.02 -4.02 0.95
N SER A 299 -17.83 -4.43 -0.31
CA SER A 299 -18.41 -5.63 -0.90
C SER A 299 -17.60 -6.12 -2.10
N ALA A 300 -17.57 -7.44 -2.31
CA ALA A 300 -17.00 -8.09 -3.49
C ALA A 300 -18.00 -8.30 -4.65
N GLU A 301 -19.30 -8.04 -4.44
CA GLU A 301 -20.39 -8.22 -5.42
C GLU A 301 -20.37 -9.59 -6.16
N LEU A 302 -20.06 -10.68 -5.45
CA LEU A 302 -20.04 -12.04 -6.00
C LEU A 302 -21.40 -12.74 -5.92
N ARG A 303 -22.28 -12.27 -5.04
CA ARG A 303 -23.68 -12.71 -4.92
C ARG A 303 -24.60 -11.52 -4.59
N PRO A 304 -25.92 -11.62 -4.80
CA PRO A 304 -26.86 -10.53 -4.52
C PRO A 304 -26.76 -10.03 -3.07
N GLY A 305 -26.57 -8.72 -2.88
CA GLY A 305 -26.59 -8.07 -1.56
C GLY A 305 -25.42 -8.40 -0.63
N GLN A 306 -24.34 -9.00 -1.14
CA GLN A 306 -23.16 -9.37 -0.35
C GLN A 306 -22.52 -8.16 0.33
N LEU A 307 -22.12 -8.30 1.60
CA LEU A 307 -21.25 -7.36 2.31
C LEU A 307 -20.05 -8.09 2.91
N ASP A 308 -18.91 -7.41 3.05
CA ASP A 308 -17.73 -7.98 3.72
C ASP A 308 -18.06 -8.36 5.18
N THR A 309 -18.93 -7.58 5.83
CA THR A 309 -19.39 -7.80 7.20
C THR A 309 -20.25 -9.06 7.38
N ASP A 310 -20.65 -9.72 6.28
CA ASP A 310 -21.31 -11.03 6.35
C ASP A 310 -20.33 -12.12 6.81
N SER A 311 -19.02 -11.90 6.65
CA SER A 311 -17.97 -12.88 6.94
C SER A 311 -16.89 -12.36 7.90
N LEU A 312 -16.72 -11.04 7.97
CA LEU A 312 -15.69 -10.39 8.78
C LEU A 312 -16.29 -9.47 9.84
N PRO A 313 -15.60 -9.26 10.98
CA PRO A 313 -15.89 -8.13 11.84
C PRO A 313 -15.74 -6.80 11.09
N PRO A 314 -16.45 -5.74 11.51
CA PRO A 314 -16.24 -4.39 10.99
C PRO A 314 -14.75 -3.99 11.00
N TYR A 315 -14.30 -3.31 9.94
CA TYR A 315 -12.87 -2.98 9.74
C TYR A 315 -12.28 -2.07 10.83
N ASP A 316 -13.11 -1.24 11.47
CA ASP A 316 -12.73 -0.41 12.61
C ASP A 316 -12.43 -1.22 13.88
N LEU A 317 -12.96 -2.45 13.98
CA LEU A 317 -12.58 -3.43 15.01
C LEU A 317 -11.48 -4.37 14.55
N LEU A 318 -11.53 -4.82 13.28
CA LEU A 318 -10.58 -5.78 12.73
C LEU A 318 -9.17 -5.20 12.62
N ASP A 319 -9.00 -4.02 12.01
CA ASP A 319 -7.69 -3.46 11.70
C ASP A 319 -6.83 -3.18 12.95
N PRO A 320 -7.38 -2.61 14.04
CA PRO A 320 -6.61 -2.43 15.28
C PRO A 320 -6.11 -3.76 15.86
N ILE A 321 -6.95 -4.80 15.89
CA ILE A 321 -6.57 -6.14 16.38
C ILE A 321 -5.46 -6.72 15.49
N LEU A 322 -5.60 -6.60 14.17
CA LEU A 322 -4.58 -7.01 13.22
C LEU A 322 -3.25 -6.27 13.43
N ALA A 323 -3.28 -4.95 13.67
CA ALA A 323 -2.07 -4.17 13.93
C ALA A 323 -1.36 -4.62 15.22
N GLU A 324 -2.11 -4.90 16.29
CA GLU A 324 -1.54 -5.40 17.55
C GLU A 324 -0.94 -6.81 17.40
N TYR A 325 -1.65 -7.70 16.73
CA TYR A 325 -1.21 -9.08 16.56
C TYR A 325 -0.06 -9.22 15.55
N ILE A 326 -0.17 -8.56 14.39
CA ILE A 326 0.80 -8.68 13.31
C ILE A 326 1.98 -7.76 13.57
N GLU A 327 1.76 -6.46 13.69
CA GLU A 327 2.87 -5.50 13.69
C GLU A 327 3.60 -5.46 15.04
N ARG A 328 2.86 -5.57 16.14
CA ARG A 328 3.38 -5.44 17.52
C ARG A 328 3.66 -6.77 18.23
N ASP A 329 3.40 -7.91 17.57
CA ASP A 329 3.57 -9.28 18.12
C ASP A 329 2.88 -9.51 19.48
N LYS A 330 1.77 -8.81 19.75
CA LYS A 330 1.03 -9.05 20.99
C LYS A 330 0.33 -10.40 20.98
N ASN A 331 0.33 -11.08 22.12
CA ASN A 331 -0.43 -12.30 22.33
C ASN A 331 -1.91 -12.02 22.66
N ILE A 332 -2.74 -13.07 22.72
CA ILE A 332 -4.19 -12.96 22.96
C ILE A 332 -4.49 -12.19 24.25
N ASP A 333 -3.82 -12.51 25.35
CA ASP A 333 -4.10 -11.90 26.66
C ASP A 333 -3.67 -10.43 26.69
N GLU A 334 -2.63 -10.05 25.94
CA GLU A 334 -2.21 -8.65 25.78
C GLU A 334 -3.21 -7.83 24.96
N ILE A 335 -3.82 -8.43 23.93
CA ILE A 335 -4.85 -7.77 23.11
C ILE A 335 -6.17 -7.68 23.89
N GLU A 336 -6.53 -8.71 24.65
CA GLU A 336 -7.71 -8.73 25.53
C GLU A 336 -7.67 -7.57 26.54
N LYS A 337 -6.49 -7.29 27.12
CA LYS A 337 -6.28 -6.15 28.04
C LYS A 337 -6.53 -4.77 27.41
N LEU A 338 -6.61 -4.67 26.08
CA LEU A 338 -6.96 -3.44 25.37
C LEU A 338 -8.48 -3.21 25.30
N GLY A 339 -9.28 -4.14 25.82
CA GLY A 339 -10.75 -4.04 25.86
C GLY A 339 -11.48 -4.83 24.77
N TYR A 340 -10.76 -5.63 23.97
CA TYR A 340 -11.37 -6.51 22.96
C TYR A 340 -11.84 -7.82 23.58
N SER A 341 -12.96 -8.36 23.11
CA SER A 341 -13.45 -9.68 23.51
C SER A 341 -12.45 -10.77 23.13
N LYS A 342 -12.07 -11.62 24.08
CA LYS A 342 -11.17 -12.77 23.85
C LYS A 342 -11.61 -13.64 22.68
N ARG A 343 -12.91 -13.89 22.56
CA ARG A 343 -13.47 -14.69 21.45
C ARG A 343 -13.19 -14.05 20.09
N LEU A 344 -13.45 -12.75 19.96
CA LEU A 344 -13.20 -12.01 18.73
C LEU A 344 -11.71 -12.05 18.34
N VAL A 345 -10.82 -11.86 19.32
CA VAL A 345 -9.36 -11.92 19.10
C VAL A 345 -8.93 -13.30 18.60
N ILE A 346 -9.42 -14.37 19.23
CA ILE A 346 -9.13 -15.76 18.83
C ILE A 346 -9.62 -16.02 17.40
N ASP A 347 -10.85 -15.61 17.07
CA ASP A 347 -11.43 -15.84 15.75
C ASP A 347 -10.62 -15.12 14.66
N ILE A 348 -10.18 -13.88 14.90
CA ILE A 348 -9.31 -13.14 13.98
C ILE A 348 -7.94 -13.81 13.81
N ILE A 349 -7.29 -14.21 14.90
CA ILE A 349 -5.98 -14.88 14.84
C ILE A 349 -6.06 -16.19 14.06
N ARG A 350 -7.13 -16.97 14.25
CA ARG A 350 -7.38 -18.19 13.47
C ARG A 350 -7.49 -17.92 11.98
N MET A 351 -8.22 -16.88 11.59
CA MET A 351 -8.31 -16.48 10.18
C MET A 351 -6.94 -16.06 9.63
N VAL A 352 -6.14 -15.34 10.42
CA VAL A 352 -4.78 -14.95 10.03
C VAL A 352 -3.90 -16.17 9.80
N ASP A 353 -3.84 -17.10 10.74
CA ASP A 353 -2.95 -18.25 10.65
C ASP A 353 -3.39 -19.23 9.55
N ALA A 354 -4.69 -19.48 9.39
CA ALA A 354 -5.23 -20.32 8.32
C ALA A 354 -4.96 -19.77 6.91
N SER A 355 -4.70 -18.47 6.79
CA SER A 355 -4.54 -17.78 5.51
C SER A 355 -3.09 -17.69 5.02
N GLU A 356 -2.14 -18.32 5.72
CA GLU A 356 -0.72 -18.28 5.35
C GLU A 356 -0.45 -18.84 3.96
N TYR A 357 -1.12 -19.92 3.56
CA TYR A 357 -0.94 -20.51 2.22
C TYR A 357 -1.34 -19.55 1.09
N LYS A 358 -2.34 -18.67 1.32
CA LYS A 358 -2.76 -17.66 0.33
C LYS A 358 -1.70 -16.57 0.21
N ARG A 359 -1.23 -16.05 1.36
CA ARG A 359 -0.26 -14.94 1.41
C ARG A 359 1.07 -15.28 0.74
N ARG A 360 1.52 -16.54 0.83
CA ARG A 360 2.76 -16.97 0.17
C ARG A 360 2.72 -16.96 -1.36
N GLN A 361 1.52 -16.88 -1.95
CA GLN A 361 1.32 -16.86 -3.40
C GLN A 361 0.90 -15.48 -3.91
N GLY A 362 0.69 -14.51 -3.01
CA GLY A 362 0.36 -13.15 -3.40
C GLY A 362 1.57 -12.42 -4.00
N PRO A 363 1.35 -11.46 -4.92
CA PRO A 363 2.44 -10.73 -5.55
C PRO A 363 3.22 -9.88 -4.54
N MET A 364 4.40 -9.41 -4.98
CA MET A 364 5.14 -8.38 -4.25
C MET A 364 4.34 -7.08 -4.23
N GLY A 365 4.59 -6.23 -3.24
CA GLY A 365 3.83 -5.00 -3.07
C GLY A 365 4.56 -4.02 -2.17
N VAL A 366 4.11 -2.78 -2.13
CA VAL A 366 4.77 -1.71 -1.37
C VAL A 366 4.64 -1.97 0.13
N LYS A 367 5.78 -2.01 0.83
CA LYS A 367 5.86 -2.07 2.28
C LYS A 367 5.95 -0.67 2.88
N ILE A 368 5.05 -0.36 3.82
CA ILE A 368 4.99 0.94 4.52
C ILE A 368 4.98 0.80 6.04
N THR A 369 4.75 -0.41 6.56
CA THR A 369 4.65 -0.68 8.00
C THR A 369 5.97 -1.27 8.53
N PRO A 370 6.19 -1.26 9.86
CA PRO A 370 7.37 -1.86 10.45
C PRO A 370 7.51 -3.36 10.16
N LYS A 371 6.39 -4.06 9.99
CA LYS A 371 6.33 -5.50 9.75
C LYS A 371 5.22 -5.87 8.76
N ALA A 372 5.64 -6.32 7.58
CA ALA A 372 4.76 -6.77 6.52
C ALA A 372 4.73 -8.31 6.44
N PHE A 373 3.73 -8.83 5.73
CA PHE A 373 3.67 -10.25 5.38
C PHE A 373 4.74 -10.60 4.34
N GLY A 374 5.54 -11.64 4.62
CA GLY A 374 6.62 -12.07 3.75
C GLY A 374 7.93 -12.20 4.50
N ARG A 375 8.91 -11.33 4.22
CA ARG A 375 10.23 -11.44 4.82
C ARG A 375 10.24 -11.18 6.33
N ASP A 376 9.43 -10.24 6.82
CA ASP A 376 9.44 -9.86 8.24
C ASP A 376 8.62 -10.80 9.13
N ARG A 377 7.51 -11.35 8.62
CA ARG A 377 6.68 -12.34 9.32
C ARG A 377 6.62 -13.63 8.52
N ARG A 378 7.29 -14.67 9.01
CA ARG A 378 7.34 -16.01 8.41
C ARG A 378 6.70 -17.03 9.34
N THR A 379 5.49 -17.46 9.02
CA THR A 379 4.81 -18.52 9.76
C THR A 379 4.72 -19.79 8.90
N PRO A 380 4.74 -20.99 9.50
CA PRO A 380 4.56 -22.23 8.75
C PRO A 380 3.16 -22.30 8.14
N VAL A 381 3.05 -22.81 6.90
CA VAL A 381 1.76 -23.13 6.28
C VAL A 381 1.16 -24.37 6.95
N THR A 382 1.96 -25.41 7.11
CA THR A 382 1.56 -26.63 7.82
C THR A 382 1.71 -26.41 9.32
N CYS A 383 0.63 -25.98 9.97
CA CYS A 383 0.61 -25.66 11.39
C CYS A 383 -0.71 -26.11 12.03
N ARG A 384 -0.64 -26.64 13.26
CA ARG A 384 -1.81 -26.92 14.12
C ARG A 384 -1.71 -26.22 15.48
N PHE A 385 -0.82 -25.23 15.61
CA PHE A 385 -0.64 -24.50 16.86
C PHE A 385 -1.94 -23.83 17.32
N THR A 386 -2.80 -23.39 16.40
CA THR A 386 -4.10 -22.78 16.70
C THR A 386 -5.11 -23.72 17.34
N ASP A 387 -4.89 -25.04 17.33
CA ASP A 387 -5.79 -26.02 17.98
C ASP A 387 -5.76 -25.89 19.51
N GLN A 388 -4.72 -25.27 20.08
CA GLN A 388 -4.62 -25.03 21.52
C GLN A 388 -5.62 -23.96 22.05
N TYR A 389 -6.30 -23.26 21.14
CA TYR A 389 -7.30 -22.24 21.47
C TYR A 389 -8.75 -22.74 21.22
N GLN A 390 -8.94 -24.04 20.94
CA GLN A 390 -10.25 -24.68 20.72
C GLN A 390 -11.12 -24.71 21.97
#